data_AF-A0A9Q5GQA0-F1
#
_entry.id   AF-A0A9Q5GQA0-F1
#
_cell.length_a   1.000
_cell.length_b   1.000
_cell.length_c   1.000
_cell.angle_alpha   90.00
_cell.angle_beta   90.00
_cell.angle_gamma   90.00
#
_symmetry.space_group_name_H-M   'P 1'
#
loop_
_entity.id
_entity.type
_entity.pdbx_description
1 polymer ?
#
loop_
_entity_poly.entity_id
_entity_poly.type
_entity_poly.pdbx_seq_one_letter_code
_entity_poly.pdbx_strand_id
1 'polypeptide(L)'
;MKNMHLHNHRPREGGTHTADKLWELIDHFCIDDPDAAFPFSCKLARENNWSRDFTGSAIAEYKRFIYLCCISPTGASPSYIIDQVWHLHLQYTVNYWEEFCGKILGRSIHHHPSRGGPSETEKHGHWRNSTLLLYEKTFGESPPQAIWSESPPVATPTWLSRLKKFFSSGFPLSCFLLLTASSILLTGCRSGALTSMAFLFGFFMISRVIAQLAADNPSRKKDEHGHTTGNGSSCSGGSSGCSSGCSGGGCGGGCGGCGGGGCGGGGCGS
;
A
#
# COMPACT_ATOMS: atom_id res chain seq x y z
N MET A 1 17.07 -10.35 -42.74
CA MET A 1 16.32 -9.09 -42.49
C MET A 1 16.85 -8.48 -41.20
N LYS A 2 16.98 -7.15 -41.17
CA LYS A 2 17.96 -6.37 -40.39
C LYS A 2 17.89 -6.58 -38.86
N ASN A 3 19.04 -6.88 -38.25
CA ASN A 3 19.29 -6.79 -36.81
C ASN A 3 19.21 -5.32 -36.37
N MET A 4 18.19 -4.99 -35.57
CA MET A 4 18.07 -3.68 -34.95
C MET A 4 18.90 -3.67 -33.66
N HIS A 5 20.00 -2.90 -33.66
CA HIS A 5 20.85 -2.70 -32.50
C HIS A 5 20.06 -2.07 -31.34
N LEU A 6 19.87 -2.82 -30.27
CA LEU A 6 19.34 -2.36 -28.99
C LEU A 6 20.26 -1.25 -28.45
N HIS A 7 19.80 0.00 -28.54
CA HIS A 7 20.47 1.12 -27.90
C HIS A 7 20.15 1.08 -26.41
N ASN A 8 21.21 1.04 -25.60
CA ASN A 8 21.12 1.15 -24.15
C ASN A 8 20.57 2.56 -23.82
N HIS A 9 19.31 2.65 -23.41
CA HIS A 9 18.66 3.90 -23.03
C HIS A 9 19.25 4.39 -21.71
N ARG A 10 20.39 5.07 -21.78
CA ARG A 10 20.96 5.80 -20.66
C ARG A 10 20.43 7.23 -20.71
N PRO A 11 19.74 7.72 -19.67
CA PRO A 11 19.38 9.13 -19.58
C PRO A 11 20.66 9.98 -19.70
N ARG A 12 20.60 11.08 -20.45
CA ARG A 12 21.68 12.08 -20.46
C ARG A 12 21.88 12.59 -19.04
N GLU A 13 23.12 12.61 -18.56
CA GLU A 13 23.43 13.10 -17.21
C GLU A 13 22.88 14.52 -17.03
N GLY A 14 21.86 14.66 -16.16
CA GLY A 14 21.21 15.94 -15.84
C GLY A 14 19.88 16.22 -16.55
N GLY A 15 19.32 15.29 -17.35
CA GLY A 15 18.00 15.47 -17.98
C GLY A 15 16.83 15.06 -17.09
N THR A 16 15.80 15.91 -17.01
CA THR A 16 14.50 15.57 -16.42
C THR A 16 13.86 14.41 -17.21
N HIS A 17 13.28 13.42 -16.52
CA HIS A 17 12.60 12.26 -17.14
C HIS A 17 11.60 12.63 -18.25
N THR A 18 11.03 13.84 -18.19
CA THR A 18 10.10 14.40 -19.18
C THR A 18 10.66 14.52 -20.60
N ALA A 19 11.98 14.55 -20.78
CA ALA A 19 12.63 14.54 -22.10
C ALA A 19 13.04 13.14 -22.57
N ASP A 20 12.79 12.10 -21.77
CA ASP A 20 13.12 10.73 -22.11
C ASP A 20 11.98 10.06 -22.88
N LYS A 21 12.26 9.63 -24.12
CA LYS A 21 11.32 8.93 -24.98
C LYS A 21 10.80 7.64 -24.35
N LEU A 22 11.61 6.94 -23.55
CA LEU A 22 11.14 5.74 -22.85
C LEU A 22 10.07 6.08 -21.82
N TRP A 23 10.27 7.18 -21.08
CA TRP A 23 9.26 7.63 -20.12
C TRP A 23 7.94 8.00 -20.81
N GLU A 24 8.00 8.75 -21.91
CA GLU A 24 6.82 9.11 -22.72
C GLU A 24 6.02 7.86 -23.15
N LEU A 25 6.71 6.83 -23.65
CA LEU A 25 6.08 5.57 -24.06
C LEU A 25 5.42 4.83 -22.88
N ILE A 26 6.08 4.79 -21.71
CA ILE A 26 5.55 4.17 -20.50
C ILE A 26 4.34 4.93 -19.96
N ASP A 27 4.42 6.26 -19.92
CA ASP A 27 3.36 7.12 -19.39
C ASP A 27 2.09 7.02 -20.25
N HIS A 28 2.23 7.01 -21.58
CA HIS A 28 1.12 6.86 -22.51
C HIS A 28 0.56 5.43 -22.63
N PHE A 29 1.24 4.42 -22.12
CA PHE A 29 0.75 3.04 -22.19
C PHE A 29 -0.59 2.89 -21.43
N CYS A 30 -1.63 2.47 -22.13
CA CYS A 30 -2.93 2.18 -21.52
C CYS A 30 -2.97 0.72 -21.03
N ILE A 31 -2.95 0.53 -19.71
CA ILE A 31 -3.03 -0.80 -19.10
C ILE A 31 -4.45 -1.40 -19.14
N ASP A 32 -5.46 -0.52 -19.18
CA ASP A 32 -6.85 -0.93 -19.35
C ASP A 32 -7.13 -1.19 -20.83
N ASP A 33 -7.76 -2.31 -21.12
CA ASP A 33 -8.37 -2.57 -22.42
C ASP A 33 -9.74 -1.86 -22.47
N PRO A 34 -9.96 -0.92 -23.42
CA PRO A 34 -11.21 -0.17 -23.53
C PRO A 34 -12.43 -1.06 -23.85
N ASP A 35 -12.21 -2.21 -24.48
CA ASP A 35 -13.27 -3.14 -24.86
C ASP A 35 -13.58 -4.17 -23.75
N ALA A 36 -12.77 -4.19 -22.68
CA ALA A 36 -12.98 -5.09 -21.56
C ALA A 36 -14.20 -4.68 -20.73
N ALA A 37 -15.17 -5.59 -20.59
CA ALA A 37 -16.32 -5.41 -19.70
C ALA A 37 -15.91 -5.22 -18.22
N PHE A 38 -14.73 -5.71 -17.83
CA PHE A 38 -14.15 -5.51 -16.51
C PHE A 38 -12.64 -5.21 -16.62
N PRO A 39 -12.25 -3.93 -16.70
CA PRO A 39 -10.87 -3.53 -16.93
C PRO A 39 -9.90 -3.89 -15.80
N PHE A 40 -8.60 -3.85 -16.10
CA PHE A 40 -7.51 -4.13 -15.17
C PHE A 40 -7.64 -3.30 -13.89
N SER A 41 -7.85 -1.98 -14.02
CA SER A 41 -8.00 -1.05 -12.90
C SER A 41 -9.20 -1.40 -12.00
N CYS A 42 -10.29 -1.88 -12.59
CA CYS A 42 -11.47 -2.33 -11.84
C CYS A 42 -11.19 -3.61 -11.04
N LYS A 43 -10.46 -4.57 -11.64
CA LYS A 43 -10.03 -5.78 -10.93
C LYS A 43 -9.08 -5.44 -9.78
N LEU A 44 -8.08 -4.60 -10.05
CA LEU A 44 -7.10 -4.14 -9.06
C LEU A 44 -7.78 -3.47 -7.86
N ALA A 45 -8.71 -2.54 -8.13
CA ALA A 45 -9.47 -1.85 -7.09
C ALA A 45 -10.30 -2.82 -6.24
N ARG A 46 -10.97 -3.79 -6.88
CA ARG A 46 -11.81 -4.77 -6.19
C ARG A 46 -11.01 -5.71 -5.30
N GLU A 47 -9.88 -6.22 -5.80
CA GLU A 47 -9.06 -7.20 -5.07
C GLU A 47 -8.34 -6.59 -3.86
N ASN A 48 -8.01 -5.30 -3.92
CA ASN A 48 -7.31 -4.61 -2.85
C ASN A 48 -8.21 -3.68 -2.02
N ASN A 49 -9.50 -3.60 -2.34
CA ASN A 49 -10.47 -2.69 -1.72
C ASN A 49 -10.00 -1.22 -1.76
N TRP A 50 -9.53 -0.78 -2.93
CA TRP A 50 -9.08 0.59 -3.19
C TRP A 50 -10.17 1.45 -3.83
N SER A 51 -10.12 2.76 -3.60
CA SER A 51 -10.93 3.71 -4.36
C SER A 51 -10.38 3.83 -5.78
N ARG A 52 -11.24 4.25 -6.73
CA ARG A 52 -10.84 4.51 -8.12
C ARG A 52 -9.64 5.45 -8.20
N ASP A 53 -9.66 6.53 -7.44
CA ASP A 53 -8.59 7.54 -7.45
C ASP A 53 -7.27 6.95 -6.91
N PHE A 54 -7.32 6.21 -5.81
CA PHE A 54 -6.13 5.57 -5.25
C PHE A 54 -5.55 4.53 -6.22
N THR A 55 -6.41 3.74 -6.87
CA THR A 55 -5.99 2.79 -7.90
C THR A 55 -5.31 3.49 -9.08
N GLY A 56 -5.85 4.63 -9.54
CA GLY A 56 -5.23 5.44 -10.59
C GLY A 56 -3.84 5.91 -10.20
N SER A 57 -3.70 6.47 -8.99
CA SER A 57 -2.39 6.90 -8.46
C SER A 57 -1.42 5.73 -8.30
N ALA A 58 -1.87 4.57 -7.83
CA ALA A 58 -1.04 3.37 -7.71
C ALA A 58 -0.51 2.88 -9.08
N ILE A 59 -1.34 2.94 -10.12
CA ILE A 59 -0.93 2.60 -11.50
C ILE A 59 0.09 3.61 -12.04
N ALA A 60 -0.08 4.90 -11.77
CA ALA A 60 0.88 5.93 -12.17
C ALA A 60 2.25 5.72 -11.50
N GLU A 61 2.28 5.42 -10.19
CA GLU A 61 3.51 5.11 -9.48
C GLU A 61 4.14 3.77 -9.91
N TYR A 62 3.33 2.79 -10.29
CA TYR A 62 3.82 1.56 -10.91
C TYR A 62 4.57 1.83 -12.22
N LYS A 63 4.06 2.71 -13.07
CA LYS A 63 4.76 3.15 -14.29
C LYS A 63 6.09 3.83 -13.97
N ARG A 64 6.11 4.74 -12.99
CA ARG A 64 7.36 5.35 -12.49
C ARG A 64 8.35 4.29 -12.03
N PHE A 65 7.90 3.32 -11.24
CA PHE A 65 8.74 2.22 -10.76
C PHE A 65 9.31 1.37 -11.92
N ILE A 66 8.52 1.04 -12.95
CA ILE A 66 9.02 0.31 -14.12
C ILE A 66 10.10 1.10 -14.86
N TYR A 67 9.93 2.41 -14.99
CA TYR A 67 10.97 3.27 -15.54
C TYR A 67 12.26 3.21 -14.69
N LEU A 68 12.14 3.23 -13.36
CA LEU A 68 13.29 3.03 -12.45
C LEU A 68 13.98 1.67 -12.66
N CYS A 69 13.21 0.58 -12.84
CA CYS A 69 13.78 -0.73 -13.20
C CYS A 69 14.58 -0.68 -14.51
N CYS A 70 14.19 0.16 -15.47
CA CYS A 70 14.87 0.27 -16.75
C CYS A 70 16.19 1.03 -16.66
N ILE A 71 16.24 2.10 -15.88
CA ILE A 71 17.42 2.99 -15.78
C ILE A 71 18.36 2.64 -14.63
N SER A 72 17.91 1.85 -13.65
CA SER A 72 18.74 1.44 -12.52
C SER A 72 19.80 0.41 -12.96
N PRO A 73 21.09 0.64 -12.66
CA PRO A 73 22.15 -0.31 -12.99
C PRO A 73 22.11 -1.57 -12.11
N THR A 74 21.53 -1.48 -10.91
CA THR A 74 21.52 -2.56 -9.91
C THR A 74 20.14 -3.17 -9.68
N GLY A 75 19.13 -2.70 -10.43
CA GLY A 75 17.73 -3.06 -10.21
C GLY A 75 16.99 -2.11 -9.27
N ALA A 76 15.72 -2.38 -9.05
CA ALA A 76 14.85 -1.59 -8.19
C ALA A 76 13.91 -2.50 -7.38
N SER A 77 13.45 -1.99 -6.23
CA SER A 77 12.53 -2.68 -5.33
C SER A 77 11.23 -1.89 -5.18
N PRO A 78 10.06 -2.50 -5.45
CA PRO A 78 8.77 -1.84 -5.33
C PRO A 78 8.36 -1.68 -3.86
N SER A 79 7.44 -0.76 -3.59
CA SER A 79 6.67 -0.76 -2.36
C SER A 79 5.59 -1.85 -2.38
N TYR A 80 4.95 -2.11 -1.24
CA TYR A 80 3.85 -3.08 -1.16
C TYR A 80 2.73 -2.78 -2.17
N ILE A 81 2.29 -1.52 -2.27
CA ILE A 81 1.21 -1.11 -3.19
C ILE A 81 1.60 -1.32 -4.64
N ILE A 82 2.82 -0.92 -5.02
CA ILE A 82 3.33 -1.07 -6.39
C ILE A 82 3.48 -2.55 -6.75
N ASP A 83 3.93 -3.37 -5.81
CA ASP A 83 4.06 -4.82 -5.98
C ASP A 83 2.70 -5.48 -6.23
N GLN A 84 1.61 -5.02 -5.59
CA GLN A 84 0.26 -5.50 -5.92
C GLN A 84 -0.16 -5.19 -7.36
N VAL A 85 0.14 -3.97 -7.86
CA VAL A 85 -0.13 -3.60 -9.25
C VAL A 85 0.66 -4.50 -10.20
N TRP A 86 1.95 -4.68 -9.92
CA TRP A 86 2.84 -5.47 -10.76
C TRP A 86 2.44 -6.96 -10.78
N HIS A 87 2.12 -7.53 -9.63
CA HIS A 87 1.63 -8.90 -9.51
C HIS A 87 0.37 -9.15 -10.32
N LEU A 88 -0.57 -8.21 -10.32
CA LEU A 88 -1.75 -8.34 -11.17
C LEU A 88 -1.36 -8.22 -12.64
N HIS A 89 -0.49 -7.28 -13.02
CA HIS A 89 -0.10 -7.09 -14.42
C HIS A 89 0.59 -8.32 -15.00
N LEU A 90 1.42 -9.02 -14.22
CA LEU A 90 2.04 -10.29 -14.60
C LEU A 90 1.02 -11.40 -14.96
N GLN A 91 -0.21 -11.33 -14.46
CA GLN A 91 -1.28 -12.27 -14.81
C GLN A 91 -1.90 -11.98 -16.19
N TYR A 92 -1.79 -10.73 -16.68
CA TYR A 92 -2.22 -10.35 -18.03
C TYR A 92 -1.08 -10.61 -19.01
N THR A 93 -0.74 -11.87 -19.20
CA THR A 93 0.53 -12.30 -19.80
C THR A 93 0.80 -11.70 -21.18
N VAL A 94 -0.19 -11.61 -22.07
CA VAL A 94 -0.04 -10.99 -23.40
C VAL A 94 0.21 -9.48 -23.26
N ASN A 95 -0.61 -8.79 -22.46
CA ASN A 95 -0.46 -7.35 -22.23
C ASN A 95 0.90 -7.02 -21.57
N TYR A 96 1.34 -7.83 -20.61
CA TYR A 96 2.61 -7.63 -19.93
C TYR A 96 3.83 -7.98 -20.79
N TRP A 97 3.88 -9.19 -21.36
CA TRP A 97 5.08 -9.67 -22.04
C TRP A 97 5.22 -9.15 -23.47
N GLU A 98 4.13 -9.13 -24.23
CA GLU A 98 4.17 -8.79 -25.65
C GLU A 98 3.97 -7.29 -25.85
N GLU A 99 2.91 -6.71 -25.28
CA GLU A 99 2.60 -5.29 -25.45
C GLU A 99 3.55 -4.42 -24.63
N PHE A 100 3.55 -4.55 -23.31
CA PHE A 100 4.31 -3.67 -22.43
C PHE A 100 5.82 -3.94 -22.50
N CYS A 101 6.29 -5.14 -22.17
CA CYS A 101 7.73 -5.44 -22.21
C CYS A 101 8.29 -5.42 -23.64
N GLY A 102 7.60 -6.06 -24.58
CA GLY A 102 8.06 -6.20 -25.96
C GLY A 102 8.02 -4.89 -26.75
N LYS A 103 6.84 -4.26 -26.85
CA LYS A 103 6.65 -3.09 -27.72
C LYS A 103 6.99 -1.76 -27.04
N ILE A 104 6.70 -1.62 -25.74
CA ILE A 104 6.93 -0.35 -25.02
C ILE A 104 8.34 -0.28 -24.44
N LEU A 105 8.75 -1.28 -23.64
CA LEU A 105 10.04 -1.25 -22.96
C LEU A 105 11.21 -1.69 -23.85
N GLY A 106 10.94 -2.52 -24.86
CA GLY A 106 11.97 -3.16 -25.69
C GLY A 106 12.88 -4.12 -24.90
N ARG A 107 12.47 -4.52 -23.70
CA ARG A 107 13.20 -5.43 -22.80
C ARG A 107 12.27 -6.11 -21.83
N SER A 108 12.66 -7.32 -21.41
CA SER A 108 11.96 -8.05 -20.36
C SER A 108 12.34 -7.53 -18.97
N ILE A 109 11.33 -7.25 -18.15
CA ILE A 109 11.49 -7.00 -16.72
C ILE A 109 10.91 -8.20 -15.97
N HIS A 110 11.72 -8.89 -15.18
CA HIS A 110 11.31 -10.07 -14.43
C HIS A 110 11.07 -9.71 -12.97
N HIS A 111 10.02 -10.29 -12.39
CA HIS A 111 9.77 -10.27 -10.96
C HIS A 111 10.47 -11.45 -10.30
N HIS A 112 11.24 -11.18 -9.23
CA HIS A 112 11.89 -12.22 -8.45
C HIS A 112 11.35 -12.22 -7.02
N PRO A 113 10.71 -13.32 -6.57
CA PRO A 113 10.23 -13.42 -5.21
C PRO A 113 11.40 -13.43 -4.22
N SER A 114 11.18 -12.82 -3.05
CA SER A 114 12.14 -12.89 -1.94
C SER A 114 12.32 -14.33 -1.47
N ARG A 115 13.55 -14.72 -1.13
CA ARG A 115 13.79 -16.00 -0.44
C ARG A 115 13.48 -15.92 1.07
N GLY A 116 13.20 -14.71 1.58
CA GLY A 116 12.95 -14.44 2.99
C GLY A 116 14.20 -14.58 3.87
N GLY A 117 14.04 -14.18 5.14
CA GLY A 117 15.09 -14.24 6.15
C GLY A 117 15.93 -12.96 6.28
N PRO A 118 16.76 -12.84 7.33
CA PRO A 118 17.39 -11.57 7.71
C PRO A 118 18.30 -10.95 6.63
N SER A 119 19.05 -11.79 5.91
CA SER A 119 19.96 -11.32 4.84
C SER A 119 19.19 -10.77 3.63
N GLU A 120 18.07 -11.40 3.25
CA GLU A 120 17.22 -10.87 2.18
C GLU A 120 16.51 -9.59 2.63
N THR A 121 16.09 -9.50 3.89
CA THR A 121 15.52 -8.27 4.46
C THR A 121 16.52 -7.10 4.38
N GLU A 122 17.77 -7.31 4.77
CA GLU A 122 18.81 -6.28 4.70
C GLU A 122 19.08 -5.85 3.25
N LYS A 123 19.25 -6.81 2.35
CA LYS A 123 19.42 -6.56 0.90
C LYS A 123 18.24 -5.78 0.32
N HIS A 124 17.01 -6.14 0.69
CA HIS A 124 15.80 -5.44 0.25
C HIS A 124 15.77 -4.00 0.78
N GLY A 125 16.20 -3.78 2.02
CA GLY A 125 16.38 -2.44 2.59
C GLY A 125 17.34 -1.58 1.77
N HIS A 126 18.50 -2.12 1.39
CA HIS A 126 19.47 -1.41 0.54
C HIS A 126 18.93 -1.08 -0.86
N TRP A 127 18.28 -2.05 -1.52
CA TRP A 127 17.67 -1.83 -2.83
C TRP A 127 16.54 -0.81 -2.77
N ARG A 128 15.72 -0.85 -1.72
CA ARG A 128 14.66 0.12 -1.50
C ARG A 128 15.21 1.52 -1.33
N ASN A 129 16.20 1.72 -0.46
CA ASN A 129 16.82 3.04 -0.27
C ASN A 129 17.42 3.56 -1.59
N SER A 130 18.11 2.69 -2.33
CA SER A 130 18.64 3.01 -3.65
C SER A 130 17.54 3.40 -4.66
N THR A 131 16.39 2.72 -4.60
CA THR A 131 15.23 3.01 -5.46
C THR A 131 14.63 4.37 -5.14
N LEU A 132 14.47 4.71 -3.86
CA LEU A 132 13.93 6.01 -3.42
C LEU A 132 14.87 7.17 -3.78
N LEU A 133 16.18 7.01 -3.59
CA LEU A 133 17.17 8.01 -4.03
C LEU A 133 17.15 8.21 -5.55
N LEU A 134 17.02 7.11 -6.31
CA LEU A 134 16.89 7.19 -7.76
C LEU A 134 15.58 7.84 -8.17
N TYR A 135 14.48 7.57 -7.48
CA TYR A 135 13.19 8.23 -7.70
C TYR A 135 13.34 9.75 -7.59
N GLU A 136 13.86 10.24 -6.45
CA GLU A 136 14.01 11.68 -6.20
C GLU A 136 14.90 12.35 -7.25
N LYS A 137 16.02 11.70 -7.60
CA LYS A 137 16.93 12.18 -8.65
C LYS A 137 16.25 12.25 -10.03
N THR A 138 15.35 11.32 -10.32
CA THR A 138 14.74 11.16 -11.65
C THR A 138 13.53 12.07 -11.84
N PHE A 139 12.68 12.16 -10.83
CA PHE A 139 11.41 12.88 -10.89
C PHE A 139 11.48 14.29 -10.27
N GLY A 140 12.52 14.59 -9.48
CA GLY A 140 12.68 15.90 -8.84
C GLY A 140 11.70 16.15 -7.67
N GLU A 141 11.01 15.11 -7.23
CA GLU A 141 10.02 15.14 -6.15
C GLU A 141 10.16 13.91 -5.26
N SER A 142 9.73 14.03 -4.00
CA SER A 142 9.69 12.87 -3.10
C SER A 142 8.52 11.94 -3.45
N PRO A 143 8.72 10.61 -3.37
CA PRO A 143 7.69 9.66 -3.72
C PRO A 143 6.46 9.77 -2.78
N PRO A 144 5.22 9.66 -3.29
CA PRO A 144 4.02 9.75 -2.47
C PRO A 144 3.99 8.68 -1.37
N GLN A 145 4.01 9.11 -0.10
CA GLN A 145 4.11 8.19 1.04
C GLN A 145 2.98 7.16 1.09
N ALA A 146 1.77 7.54 0.65
CA ALA A 146 0.59 6.66 0.63
C ALA A 146 0.74 5.44 -0.30
N ILE A 147 1.63 5.51 -1.28
CA ILE A 147 1.90 4.42 -2.24
C ILE A 147 3.25 3.78 -1.95
N TRP A 148 4.25 4.56 -1.56
CA TRP A 148 5.62 4.08 -1.38
C TRP A 148 5.92 3.52 0.03
N SER A 149 4.93 3.44 0.93
CA SER A 149 5.08 2.82 2.25
C SER A 149 5.25 1.29 2.21
N GLU A 150 5.92 0.72 3.21
CA GLU A 150 6.19 -0.73 3.29
C GLU A 150 5.02 -1.54 3.80
N SER A 151 4.18 -0.95 4.66
CA SER A 151 3.05 -1.65 5.23
C SER A 151 1.83 -1.53 4.34
N PRO A 152 0.98 -2.58 4.27
CA PRO A 152 -0.37 -2.41 3.75
C PRO A 152 -1.05 -1.27 4.54
N PRO A 153 -1.89 -0.45 3.90
CA PRO A 153 -2.69 0.53 4.63
C PRO A 153 -3.46 -0.21 5.72
N VAL A 154 -3.35 0.27 6.96
CA VAL A 154 -3.94 -0.39 8.14
C VAL A 154 -5.42 -0.62 7.86
N ALA A 155 -5.77 -1.88 7.60
CA ALA A 155 -7.16 -2.26 7.36
C ALA A 155 -7.91 -2.08 8.68
N THR A 156 -8.65 -0.98 8.81
CA THR A 156 -9.64 -0.91 9.90
C THR A 156 -10.60 -2.08 9.71
N PRO A 157 -10.82 -2.93 10.72
CA PRO A 157 -11.67 -4.10 10.56
C PRO A 157 -13.05 -3.66 10.06
N THR A 158 -13.43 -4.12 8.87
CA THR A 158 -14.68 -3.70 8.21
C THR A 158 -15.92 -4.09 9.01
N TRP A 159 -15.82 -5.10 9.89
CA TRP A 159 -16.88 -5.43 10.84
C TRP A 159 -17.09 -4.31 11.87
N LEU A 160 -16.04 -3.65 12.36
CA LEU A 160 -16.14 -2.52 13.29
C LEU A 160 -16.82 -1.31 12.64
N SER A 161 -16.49 -1.00 11.38
CA SER A 161 -17.15 0.10 10.67
C SER A 161 -18.61 -0.21 10.33
N ARG A 162 -18.93 -1.47 10.01
CA ARG A 162 -20.32 -1.94 9.83
C ARG A 162 -21.10 -1.92 11.14
N LEU A 163 -20.53 -2.37 12.26
CA LEU A 163 -21.15 -2.30 13.59
C LEU A 163 -21.32 -0.87 14.05
N LYS A 164 -20.34 0.02 13.80
CA LYS A 164 -20.46 1.44 14.15
C LYS A 164 -21.63 2.08 13.42
N LYS A 165 -21.84 1.76 12.13
CA LYS A 165 -23.03 2.17 11.35
C LYS A 165 -24.32 1.51 11.85
N PHE A 166 -24.27 0.24 12.24
CA PHE A 166 -25.43 -0.49 12.75
C PHE A 166 -25.91 0.06 14.11
N PHE A 167 -24.97 0.45 14.97
CA PHE A 167 -25.26 1.07 16.26
C PHE A 167 -25.60 2.56 16.14
N SER A 168 -25.09 3.29 15.13
CA SER A 168 -25.39 4.71 14.94
C SER A 168 -26.68 4.98 14.14
N SER A 169 -27.23 3.99 13.42
CA SER A 169 -28.38 4.16 12.51
C SER A 169 -29.77 4.02 13.16
N GLY A 170 -29.91 4.24 14.47
CA GLY A 170 -31.21 4.24 15.14
C GLY A 170 -31.87 2.85 15.31
N PHE A 171 -31.35 1.80 14.69
CA PHE A 171 -31.75 0.40 14.89
C PHE A 171 -31.84 -0.03 16.37
N PRO A 172 -30.86 0.28 17.26
CA PRO A 172 -30.98 -0.06 18.67
C PRO A 172 -32.10 0.70 19.39
N LEU A 173 -32.48 1.90 18.92
CA LEU A 173 -33.60 2.65 19.47
C LEU A 173 -34.94 2.01 19.09
N SER A 174 -35.06 1.53 17.85
CA SER A 174 -36.26 0.84 17.36
C SER A 174 -36.50 -0.49 18.08
N CYS A 175 -35.45 -1.30 18.29
CA CYS A 175 -35.57 -2.55 19.06
C CYS A 175 -35.91 -2.27 20.53
N PHE A 176 -35.32 -1.23 21.13
CA PHE A 176 -35.62 -0.87 22.51
C PHE A 176 -37.07 -0.39 22.69
N LEU A 177 -37.58 0.45 21.78
CA LEU A 177 -38.97 0.91 21.79
C LEU A 177 -39.98 -0.23 21.62
N LEU A 178 -39.67 -1.23 20.79
CA LEU A 178 -40.52 -2.41 20.62
C LEU A 178 -40.53 -3.30 21.87
N LEU A 179 -39.37 -3.50 22.49
CA LEU A 179 -39.26 -4.28 23.72
C LEU A 179 -39.98 -3.61 24.89
N THR A 180 -39.84 -2.30 25.07
CA THR A 180 -40.56 -1.57 26.12
C THR A 180 -42.06 -1.52 25.87
N ALA A 181 -42.51 -1.32 24.62
CA ALA A 181 -43.93 -1.38 24.27
C ALA A 181 -44.54 -2.77 24.56
N SER A 182 -43.80 -3.85 24.27
CA SER A 182 -44.25 -5.22 24.59
C SER A 182 -44.38 -5.45 26.09
N SER A 183 -43.43 -4.95 26.90
CA SER A 183 -43.47 -5.05 28.35
C SER A 183 -44.64 -4.25 28.95
N ILE A 184 -44.99 -3.10 28.37
CA ILE A 184 -46.15 -2.30 28.81
C ILE A 184 -47.47 -3.06 28.53
N LEU A 185 -47.57 -3.74 27.38
CA LEU A 185 -48.74 -4.55 27.02
C LEU A 185 -48.89 -5.80 27.91
N LEU A 186 -47.79 -6.44 28.29
CA LEU A 186 -47.79 -7.69 29.08
C LEU A 186 -47.98 -7.47 30.59
N THR A 187 -47.53 -6.35 31.16
CA THR A 187 -47.50 -6.18 32.62
C THR A 187 -48.75 -5.50 33.19
N GLY A 188 -49.59 -4.90 32.34
CA GLY A 188 -50.69 -4.02 32.75
C GLY A 188 -50.18 -2.74 33.43
N CYS A 189 -50.93 -1.65 33.34
CA CYS A 189 -50.57 -0.36 33.94
C CYS A 189 -50.49 -0.44 35.48
N ARG A 190 -49.36 -0.89 36.03
CA ARG A 190 -48.95 -0.64 37.41
C ARG A 190 -48.09 0.62 37.42
N SER A 191 -48.55 1.65 38.13
CA SER A 191 -48.03 3.03 38.08
C SER A 191 -46.52 3.18 38.34
N GLY A 192 -45.88 2.20 38.97
CA GLY A 192 -44.43 2.18 39.22
C GLY A 192 -43.56 1.62 38.09
N ALA A 193 -44.12 0.86 37.14
CA ALA A 193 -43.34 0.29 36.04
C ALA A 193 -43.04 1.32 34.95
N LEU A 194 -43.98 2.24 34.69
CA LEU A 194 -43.83 3.30 33.68
C LEU A 194 -42.74 4.31 34.06
N THR A 195 -42.62 4.66 35.34
CA THR A 195 -41.59 5.58 35.82
C THR A 195 -40.19 4.96 35.68
N SER A 196 -40.02 3.70 36.10
CA SER A 196 -38.73 2.99 35.98
C SER A 196 -38.29 2.81 34.52
N MET A 197 -39.22 2.47 33.61
CA MET A 197 -38.93 2.36 32.18
C MET A 197 -38.58 3.71 31.54
N ALA A 198 -39.22 4.80 31.95
CA ALA A 198 -38.90 6.15 31.49
C ALA A 198 -37.49 6.60 31.94
N PHE A 199 -37.07 6.27 33.17
CA PHE A 199 -35.71 6.55 33.64
C PHE A 199 -34.64 5.75 32.87
N LEU A 200 -34.89 4.48 32.57
CA LEU A 200 -33.97 3.65 31.79
C LEU A 200 -33.87 4.12 30.33
N PHE A 201 -34.99 4.53 29.72
CA PHE A 201 -34.99 5.15 28.39
C PHE A 201 -34.25 6.49 28.38
N GLY A 202 -34.50 7.34 29.38
CA GLY A 202 -33.79 8.62 29.54
C GLY A 202 -32.29 8.42 29.71
N PHE A 203 -31.86 7.47 30.54
CA PHE A 203 -30.45 7.12 30.74
C PHE A 203 -29.81 6.60 29.45
N PHE A 204 -30.51 5.75 28.71
CA PHE A 204 -30.04 5.25 27.41
C PHE A 204 -29.88 6.40 26.39
N MET A 205 -30.83 7.33 26.31
CA MET A 205 -30.74 8.49 25.42
C MET A 205 -29.60 9.43 25.80
N ILE A 206 -29.40 9.69 27.10
CA ILE A 206 -28.32 10.54 27.60
C ILE A 206 -26.96 9.90 27.32
N SER A 207 -26.80 8.60 27.60
CA SER A 207 -25.54 7.88 27.31
C SER A 207 -25.18 7.89 25.82
N ARG A 208 -26.19 7.88 24.93
CA ARG A 208 -25.99 8.01 23.48
C ARG A 208 -25.48 9.38 23.08
N VAL A 209 -26.09 10.45 23.60
CA VAL A 209 -25.64 11.83 23.35
C VAL A 209 -24.20 12.03 23.85
N ILE A 210 -23.88 11.53 25.04
CA ILE A 210 -22.51 11.61 25.60
C ILE A 210 -21.50 10.86 24.72
N ALA A 211 -21.83 9.63 24.29
CA ALA A 211 -20.94 8.85 23.42
C ALA A 211 -20.70 9.53 22.06
N GLN A 212 -21.70 10.26 21.55
CA GLN A 212 -21.60 10.99 20.29
C GLN A 212 -20.73 12.24 20.43
N LEU A 213 -20.93 13.02 21.50
CA LEU A 213 -20.09 14.17 21.84
C LEU A 213 -18.63 13.78 22.12
N ALA A 214 -18.40 12.60 22.73
CA ALA A 214 -17.06 12.07 22.94
C ALA A 214 -16.40 11.58 21.63
N ALA A 215 -17.18 11.11 20.67
CA ALA A 215 -16.68 10.72 19.35
C ALA A 215 -16.38 11.93 18.44
N ASP A 216 -17.08 13.05 18.63
CA ASP A 216 -16.93 14.28 17.84
C ASP A 216 -15.90 15.27 18.41
N ASN A 217 -15.26 14.99 19.55
CA ASN A 217 -14.20 15.81 20.12
C ASN A 217 -12.80 15.18 19.92
N PRO A 218 -12.15 15.37 18.76
CA PRO A 218 -10.78 14.92 18.56
C PRO A 218 -9.83 16.01 19.07
N SER A 219 -9.60 16.09 20.38
CA SER A 219 -8.55 16.95 20.92
C SER A 219 -7.78 16.28 22.06
N ARG A 220 -6.63 15.68 21.73
CA ARG A 220 -5.27 16.16 22.09
C ARG A 220 -4.26 15.04 21.80
N LYS A 221 -3.63 15.05 20.62
CA LYS A 221 -2.30 14.45 20.49
C LYS A 221 -1.38 15.29 21.39
N LYS A 222 -0.71 14.63 22.33
CA LYS A 222 0.39 15.21 23.08
C LYS A 222 1.55 15.34 22.11
N ASP A 223 1.87 16.57 21.72
CA ASP A 223 3.16 16.92 21.15
C ASP A 223 4.19 16.87 22.29
N GLU A 224 5.22 16.07 22.14
CA GLU A 224 6.41 16.15 23.00
C GLU A 224 7.61 16.49 22.10
N HIS A 225 7.94 17.78 22.07
CA HIS A 225 9.21 18.29 21.59
C HIS A 225 10.26 18.13 22.71
N GLY A 226 11.31 17.37 22.43
CA GLY A 226 12.53 17.33 23.24
C GLY A 226 13.74 17.62 22.36
N HIS A 227 14.11 18.88 22.24
CA HIS A 227 15.40 19.32 21.72
C HIS A 227 16.43 19.27 22.86
N THR A 228 17.49 18.45 22.75
CA THR A 228 18.78 18.77 23.36
C THR A 228 19.92 18.35 22.43
N THR A 229 20.74 19.34 22.12
CA THR A 229 22.02 19.31 21.44
C THR A 229 23.09 18.54 22.21
N GLY A 230 24.08 17.97 21.50
CA GLY A 230 25.46 17.95 22.00
C GLY A 230 26.23 16.62 21.90
N ASN A 231 27.08 16.57 20.88
CA ASN A 231 28.50 16.20 20.95
C ASN A 231 28.95 14.76 21.28
N GLY A 232 29.70 14.17 20.34
CA GLY A 232 31.02 13.62 20.63
C GLY A 232 31.18 12.10 20.82
N SER A 233 32.09 11.55 20.00
CA SER A 233 33.08 10.50 20.34
C SER A 233 32.70 9.02 20.14
N SER A 234 33.40 8.44 19.16
CA SER A 234 33.93 7.07 19.05
C SER A 234 34.10 6.27 20.36
N CYS A 235 33.78 4.96 20.35
CA CYS A 235 34.72 3.85 20.12
C CYS A 235 34.15 2.46 20.48
N SER A 236 34.51 1.47 19.65
CA SER A 236 34.79 0.04 19.91
C SER A 236 34.10 -0.77 21.04
N GLY A 237 33.62 -1.96 20.64
CA GLY A 237 33.98 -3.21 21.30
C GLY A 237 32.83 -4.00 21.94
N GLY A 238 32.84 -5.33 21.71
CA GLY A 238 32.42 -6.29 22.75
C GLY A 238 31.15 -7.08 22.47
N SER A 239 31.39 -8.35 22.17
CA SER A 239 30.47 -9.47 21.97
C SER A 239 29.52 -9.79 23.14
N SER A 240 28.53 -10.63 22.80
CA SER A 240 27.85 -11.68 23.59
C SER A 240 26.51 -11.35 24.26
N GLY A 241 25.55 -12.26 24.06
CA GLY A 241 24.28 -12.29 24.77
C GLY A 241 23.15 -12.94 23.97
N CYS A 242 23.16 -14.26 23.86
CA CYS A 242 22.01 -15.04 23.41
C CYS A 242 20.87 -14.97 24.44
N SER A 243 19.64 -14.76 23.98
CA SER A 243 18.44 -15.24 24.67
C SER A 243 17.33 -15.45 23.66
N SER A 244 16.93 -16.71 23.58
CA SER A 244 15.80 -17.26 22.83
C SER A 244 14.48 -16.78 23.40
N GLY A 245 13.58 -16.32 22.52
CA GLY A 245 12.19 -16.02 22.82
C GLY A 245 11.35 -16.08 21.56
N CYS A 246 11.03 -17.30 21.10
CA CYS A 246 10.13 -17.54 19.99
C CYS A 246 8.68 -17.26 20.43
N SER A 247 8.03 -16.24 19.86
CA SER A 247 6.57 -16.16 19.87
C SER A 247 6.07 -15.35 18.68
N GLY A 248 5.15 -15.92 17.90
CA GLY A 248 4.13 -15.16 17.18
C GLY A 248 4.40 -14.97 15.70
N GLY A 249 3.80 -15.83 14.87
CA GLY A 249 3.87 -15.77 13.42
C GLY A 249 3.27 -14.48 12.84
N GLY A 250 3.95 -14.00 11.80
CA GLY A 250 3.44 -13.07 10.81
C GLY A 250 4.19 -13.36 9.52
N CYS A 251 3.57 -14.11 8.61
CA CYS A 251 4.08 -14.32 7.26
C CYS A 251 3.95 -13.00 6.48
N GLY A 252 4.95 -12.13 6.63
CA GLY A 252 5.13 -10.98 5.75
C GLY A 252 5.55 -11.48 4.37
N GLY A 253 4.65 -11.40 3.40
CA GLY A 253 5.01 -11.60 1.99
C GLY A 253 6.07 -10.57 1.62
N GLY A 254 7.29 -11.05 1.36
CA GLY A 254 8.39 -10.18 0.96
C GLY A 254 8.13 -9.60 -0.43
N CYS A 255 8.18 -8.28 -0.55
CA CYS A 255 8.16 -7.59 -1.85
C CYS A 255 9.33 -8.10 -2.70
N GLY A 256 9.03 -8.56 -3.92
CA GLY A 256 10.03 -9.03 -4.89
C GLY A 256 10.63 -7.86 -5.68
N GLY A 257 11.83 -8.03 -6.24
CA GLY A 257 12.53 -6.98 -7.01
C GLY A 257 12.82 -7.36 -8.46
N CYS A 258 13.21 -6.37 -9.28
CA CYS A 258 13.77 -6.61 -10.62
C CYS A 258 15.31 -6.68 -10.51
N GLY A 259 15.91 -7.85 -10.74
CA GLY A 259 17.36 -8.05 -10.66
C GLY A 259 18.04 -7.84 -12.02
N GLY A 260 19.11 -7.03 -12.06
CA GLY A 260 19.93 -6.82 -13.26
C GLY A 260 20.84 -8.02 -13.56
N GLY A 261 20.33 -9.00 -14.29
CA GLY A 261 21.13 -10.08 -14.87
C GLY A 261 21.83 -9.59 -16.14
N GLY A 262 23.08 -9.12 -16.02
CA GLY A 262 23.94 -8.88 -17.18
C GLY A 262 24.30 -10.21 -17.85
N CYS A 263 23.84 -10.43 -19.08
CA CYS A 263 24.30 -11.52 -19.93
C CYS A 263 25.70 -11.20 -20.47
N GLY A 264 26.72 -11.59 -19.73
CA GLY A 264 28.08 -11.74 -20.23
C GLY A 264 28.16 -12.96 -21.14
N GLY A 265 28.01 -12.74 -22.46
CA GLY A 265 28.31 -13.73 -23.48
C GLY A 265 29.80 -13.68 -23.81
N GLY A 266 30.56 -14.58 -23.19
CA GLY A 266 31.99 -14.76 -23.40
C GLY A 266 32.33 -15.14 -24.84
N GLY A 267 33.49 -14.67 -25.28
CA GLY A 267 34.08 -15.05 -26.56
C GLY A 267 34.44 -16.54 -26.60
N CYS A 268 34.37 -17.09 -27.79
CA CYS A 268 35.16 -18.22 -28.22
C CYS A 268 35.76 -17.86 -29.58
N GLY A 269 37.07 -17.68 -29.58
CA GLY A 269 37.84 -17.63 -30.81
C GLY A 269 38.06 -19.04 -31.35
N SER A 270 37.95 -19.18 -32.66
CA SER A 270 38.99 -19.66 -33.59
C SER A 270 38.47 -19.42 -35.01
#